data_AF-A0A7W1I4Y3-F1
#
_entry.id   AF-A0A7W1I4Y3-F1
#
_cell.length_a   1.000
_cell.length_b   1.000
_cell.length_c   1.000
_cell.angle_alpha   90.00
_cell.angle_beta   90.00
_cell.angle_gamma   90.00
#
_symmetry.space_group_name_H-M   'P 1'
#
loop_
_entity.id
_entity.type
_entity.pdbx_description
1 polymer ?
#
loop_
_entity_poly.entity_id
_entity_poly.type
_entity_poly.pdbx_seq_one_letter_code
_entity_poly.pdbx_strand_id
1 'polypeptide(L)'
;MGALGVWGMLAYMRGGTLSGSISGALAIGQVLVVIQGLAGLALYVQGGRPTTPVHYLYGLTAILVLPFIWSYLRDRDQRQALLVYSLLALFIAGLAIRGMTTGT
;
A
#
# COMPACT_ATOMS: atom_id res chain seq x y z
N MET A 1 4.91 4.39 0.39
CA MET A 1 4.79 3.14 -0.39
C MET A 1 5.68 3.11 -1.63
N GLY A 2 5.68 4.12 -2.51
CA GLY A 2 6.44 4.09 -3.77
C GLY A 2 7.95 3.78 -3.59
N ALA A 3 8.64 4.52 -2.72
CA ALA A 3 10.05 4.27 -2.43
C ALA A 3 10.33 2.85 -1.89
N LEU A 4 9.42 2.30 -1.07
CA LEU A 4 9.55 0.94 -0.54
C LEU A 4 9.36 -0.11 -1.64
N GLY A 5 8.40 0.10 -2.54
CA GLY A 5 8.18 -0.77 -3.69
C GLY A 5 9.39 -0.80 -4.62
N VAL A 6 10.00 0.36 -4.90
CA VAL A 6 11.25 0.44 -5.68
C VAL A 6 12.40 -0.25 -4.95
N TRP A 7 12.58 0.01 -3.66
CA TRP A 7 13.65 -0.61 -2.88
C TRP A 7 13.51 -2.14 -2.83
N GLY A 8 12.30 -2.66 -2.61
CA GLY A 8 12.03 -4.09 -2.62
C GLY A 8 12.24 -4.72 -4.00
N MET A 9 11.88 -4.04 -5.08
CA MET A 9 12.14 -4.51 -6.45
C MET A 9 13.64 -4.59 -6.74
N LEU A 10 14.41 -3.57 -6.34
CA LEU A 10 15.87 -3.58 -6.45
C LEU A 10 16.49 -4.73 -5.64
N ALA A 11 16.00 -4.99 -4.43
CA ALA A 11 16.44 -6.09 -3.60
C ALA A 11 16.14 -7.46 -4.26
N TYR A 12 14.96 -7.62 -4.85
CA TYR A 12 14.57 -8.83 -5.58
C TYR A 12 15.47 -9.08 -6.79
N MET A 13 15.72 -8.04 -7.61
CA MET A 13 16.60 -8.14 -8.79
C MET A 13 18.04 -8.51 -8.43
N ARG A 14 18.50 -8.14 -7.24
CA ARG A 14 19.82 -8.52 -6.70
C ARG A 14 19.87 -9.92 -6.10
N GLY A 15 18.78 -10.67 -6.20
CA GLY A 15 18.71 -12.03 -5.67
C GLY A 15 18.33 -12.13 -4.19
N GLY A 16 17.88 -11.03 -3.57
CA GLY A 16 17.52 -10.99 -2.15
C GLY A 16 16.19 -11.67 -1.82
N THR A 17 15.93 -11.78 -0.52
CA THR A 17 14.68 -12.27 0.08
C THR A 17 14.08 -11.19 0.98
N LEU A 18 12.83 -11.40 1.43
CA LEU A 18 12.16 -10.44 2.30
C LEU A 18 12.93 -10.27 3.62
N SER A 19 13.50 -9.08 3.81
CA SER A 19 14.24 -8.74 5.02
C SER A 19 13.34 -8.16 6.12
N GLY A 20 13.81 -8.21 7.37
CA GLY A 20 13.17 -7.54 8.50
C GLY A 20 12.99 -6.03 8.28
N SER A 21 13.95 -5.38 7.62
CA SER A 21 13.88 -3.95 7.34
C SER A 21 12.80 -3.60 6.31
N ILE A 22 12.68 -4.39 5.23
CA ILE A 22 11.64 -4.17 4.20
C ILE A 22 10.26 -4.48 4.78
N SER A 23 10.11 -5.59 5.51
CA SER A 23 8.85 -5.96 6.14
C SER A 23 8.39 -4.95 7.20
N GLY A 24 9.29 -4.47 8.06
CA GLY A 24 9.02 -3.41 9.03
C GLY A 24 8.62 -2.10 8.35
N ALA A 25 9.33 -1.70 7.29
CA ALA A 25 8.99 -0.49 6.54
C ALA A 25 7.63 -0.60 5.83
N LEU A 26 7.27 -1.77 5.30
CA LEU A 26 5.95 -2.04 4.73
C LEU A 26 4.85 -1.93 5.80
N ALA A 27 5.09 -2.45 7.01
CA ALA A 27 4.16 -2.34 8.12
C ALA A 27 3.93 -0.87 8.52
N ILE A 28 5.01 -0.08 8.68
CA ILE A 28 4.91 1.37 8.95
C ILE A 28 4.16 2.08 7.82
N GLY A 29 4.52 1.77 6.56
CA GLY A 29 3.83 2.32 5.39
C GLY A 29 2.33 2.02 5.41
N GLN A 30 1.94 0.81 5.79
CA GLN A 30 0.54 0.41 5.84
C GLN A 30 -0.21 1.12 6.97
N VAL A 31 0.40 1.28 8.14
CA VAL A 31 -0.17 2.08 9.24
C VAL A 31 -0.43 3.51 8.78
N LEU A 32 0.50 4.14 8.05
CA LEU A 32 0.31 5.48 7.50
C LEU A 32 -0.85 5.53 6.48
N VAL A 33 -1.02 4.50 5.65
CA VAL A 33 -2.17 4.40 4.73
C VAL A 33 -3.50 4.33 5.50
N VAL A 34 -3.55 3.56 6.60
CA VAL A 34 -4.75 3.48 7.46
C VAL A 34 -5.03 4.83 8.12
N ILE A 35 -4.01 5.50 8.67
CA ILE A 35 -4.15 6.84 9.27
C ILE A 35 -4.70 7.83 8.23
N GLN A 36 -4.20 7.80 6.99
CA GLN A 36 -4.72 8.63 5.91
C GLN A 36 -6.19 8.34 5.59
N GLY A 37 -6.58 7.07 5.58
CA GLY A 37 -7.98 6.67 5.42
C GLY A 37 -8.89 7.19 6.53
N LEU A 38 -8.43 7.14 7.78
CA LEU A 38 -9.15 7.69 8.93
C LEU A 38 -9.27 9.22 8.85
N ALA A 39 -8.24 9.91 8.39
CA ALA A 39 -8.32 11.35 8.12
C ALA A 39 -9.38 11.66 7.04
N GLY A 40 -9.42 10.87 5.96
CA GLY A 40 -10.47 10.98 4.94
C GLY A 40 -11.87 10.73 5.48
N LEU A 41 -12.03 9.74 6.37
CA LEU A 41 -13.30 9.46 7.05
C LEU A 41 -13.73 10.64 7.95
N ALA A 42 -12.80 11.25 8.69
CA ALA A 42 -13.08 12.43 9.49
C ALA A 42 -13.58 13.60 8.63
N LEU A 43 -12.94 13.85 7.49
CA LEU A 43 -13.40 14.86 6.52
C LEU A 43 -14.79 14.52 5.97
N TYR A 44 -15.06 13.24 5.70
CA TYR A 44 -16.37 12.80 5.23
C TYR A 44 -17.49 13.09 6.22
N VAL A 45 -17.26 12.82 7.51
CA VAL A 45 -18.21 13.12 8.60
C VAL A 45 -18.43 14.64 8.74
N GLN A 46 -17.42 15.45 8.41
CA GLN A 46 -17.51 16.93 8.40
C GLN A 46 -18.17 17.49 7.13
N GLY A 47 -18.66 16.64 6.22
CA GLY A 47 -19.34 17.04 4.98
C GLY A 47 -18.42 17.16 3.77
N GLY A 48 -17.11 16.91 3.91
CA GLY A 48 -16.19 16.81 2.79
C GLY A 48 -16.55 15.62 1.90
N ARG A 49 -16.60 15.81 0.59
CA ARG A 49 -16.89 14.73 -0.36
C ARG A 49 -15.87 14.73 -1.50
N PRO A 50 -15.34 13.56 -1.88
CA PRO A 50 -14.62 13.43 -3.12
C PRO A 50 -15.56 13.67 -4.31
N THR A 51 -15.02 14.21 -5.39
CA THR A 51 -15.76 14.52 -6.61
C THR A 51 -16.23 13.28 -7.37
N THR A 52 -15.53 12.16 -7.22
CA THR A 52 -15.88 10.89 -7.85
C THR A 52 -15.96 9.75 -6.83
N PRO A 53 -16.91 8.80 -7.01
CA PRO A 53 -17.05 7.66 -6.10
C PRO A 53 -15.86 6.70 -6.16
N VAL A 54 -15.06 6.75 -7.24
CA VAL A 54 -13.88 5.90 -7.42
C VAL A 54 -12.79 6.23 -6.39
N HIS A 55 -12.79 7.44 -5.81
CA HIS A 55 -11.89 7.81 -4.72
C HIS A 55 -12.00 6.87 -3.51
N TYR A 56 -13.22 6.46 -3.14
CA TYR A 56 -13.45 5.52 -2.05
C TYR A 56 -12.85 4.14 -2.36
N LEU A 57 -12.95 3.69 -3.61
CA LEU A 57 -12.37 2.41 -4.05
C LEU A 57 -10.85 2.41 -3.91
N TYR A 58 -10.18 3.51 -4.30
CA TYR A 58 -8.73 3.62 -4.17
C TYR A 58 -8.28 3.56 -2.70
N GLY A 59 -8.95 4.34 -1.82
CA GLY A 59 -8.64 4.35 -0.39
C GLY A 59 -8.86 2.99 0.26
N LEU A 60 -10.02 2.37 0.04
CA LEU A 60 -10.35 1.06 0.60
C LEU A 60 -9.39 -0.03 0.11
N THR A 61 -9.07 -0.03 -1.19
CA THR A 61 -8.14 -1.01 -1.77
C THR A 61 -6.76 -0.86 -1.17
N ALA A 62 -6.26 0.37 -1.00
CA ALA A 62 -4.96 0.63 -0.39
C ALA A 62 -4.89 0.14 1.07
N ILE A 63 -5.98 0.24 1.82
CA ILE A 63 -6.08 -0.23 3.21
C ILE A 63 -6.09 -1.77 3.29
N LEU A 64 -6.79 -2.45 2.38
CA LEU A 64 -7.05 -3.88 2.50
C LEU A 64 -6.01 -4.77 1.82
N VAL A 65 -5.38 -4.32 0.73
CA VAL A 65 -4.60 -5.20 -0.13
C VAL A 65 -3.38 -5.81 0.56
N LEU A 66 -2.64 -5.03 1.38
CA LEU A 66 -1.47 -5.53 2.09
C LEU A 66 -1.81 -6.50 3.23
N PRO A 67 -2.76 -6.21 4.14
CA PRO A 67 -3.21 -7.17 5.14
C PRO A 67 -3.76 -8.46 4.53
N PHE A 68 -4.54 -8.35 3.45
CA PHE A 68 -5.10 -9.49 2.74
C PHE A 68 -3.99 -10.36 2.11
N ILE A 69 -3.01 -9.76 1.44
CA ILE A 69 -1.94 -10.57 0.84
C ILE A 69 -1.03 -11.19 1.90
N TRP A 70 -0.91 -10.57 3.07
CA TRP A 70 -0.10 -11.11 4.16
C TRP A 70 -0.64 -12.44 4.66
N SER A 71 -1.97 -12.61 4.74
CA SER A 71 -2.57 -13.91 5.11
C SER A 71 -2.25 -15.02 4.11
N TYR A 72 -1.99 -14.67 2.85
CA TYR A 72 -1.61 -15.63 1.81
C TYR A 72 -0.10 -15.93 1.77
N LEU A 73 0.75 -14.92 2.03
CA LEU A 73 2.20 -15.01 1.88
C LEU A 73 2.96 -15.39 3.15
N ARG A 74 2.34 -15.30 4.34
CA ARG A 74 3.00 -15.56 5.63
C ARG A 74 3.73 -16.90 5.72
N ASP A 75 3.22 -17.93 5.04
CA ASP A 75 3.76 -19.29 5.06
C ASP A 75 4.40 -19.68 3.70
N ARG A 76 4.72 -18.69 2.86
CA ARG A 76 5.29 -18.89 1.52
C ARG A 76 6.77 -18.53 1.47
N ASP A 77 7.39 -18.86 0.35
CA ASP A 77 8.78 -18.53 0.07
C ASP A 77 9.05 -17.03 0.22
N GLN A 78 10.13 -16.69 0.91
CA GLN A 78 10.47 -15.30 1.27
C GLN A 78 10.89 -14.47 0.05
N ARG A 79 11.41 -15.10 -1.01
CA ARG A 79 11.74 -14.41 -2.26
C ARG A 79 10.47 -14.08 -3.04
N GLN A 80 9.53 -15.02 -3.11
CA GLN A 80 8.20 -14.78 -3.69
C GLN A 80 7.47 -13.68 -2.92
N ALA A 81 7.50 -13.72 -1.59
CA ALA A 81 6.90 -12.70 -0.75
C ALA A 81 7.49 -11.30 -1.02
N LEU A 82 8.82 -11.19 -1.13
CA LEU A 82 9.49 -9.94 -1.48
C LEU A 82 8.97 -9.36 -2.80
N LEU A 83 8.87 -10.16 -3.85
CA LEU A 83 8.37 -9.70 -5.15
C LEU A 83 6.94 -9.17 -5.04
N VAL A 84 6.04 -9.96 -4.45
CA VAL A 84 4.62 -9.61 -4.36
C VAL A 84 4.42 -8.37 -3.49
N TYR A 85 5.07 -8.27 -2.33
CA TYR A 85 4.97 -7.08 -1.49
C TYR A 85 5.52 -5.82 -2.18
N SER A 86 6.60 -5.96 -2.95
CA SER A 86 7.18 -4.83 -3.70
C SER A 86 6.22 -4.31 -4.77
N LEU A 87 5.63 -5.23 -5.55
CA LEU A 87 4.62 -4.89 -6.55
C LEU A 87 3.38 -4.25 -5.93
N LEU A 88 2.91 -4.77 -4.79
CA LEU A 88 1.76 -4.20 -4.09
C LEU A 88 2.06 -2.82 -3.48
N ALA A 89 3.27 -2.59 -2.98
CA ALA A 89 3.69 -1.27 -2.53
C ALA A 89 3.71 -0.25 -3.68
N LEU A 90 4.16 -0.65 -4.89
CA LEU A 90 4.06 0.19 -6.09
C LEU A 90 2.61 0.41 -6.52
N PHE A 91 1.77 -0.62 -6.46
CA PHE A 91 0.34 -0.51 -6.75
C PHE A 91 -0.36 0.48 -5.82
N ILE A 92 -0.13 0.39 -4.51
CA ILE A 92 -0.66 1.34 -3.53
C ILE A 92 -0.15 2.76 -3.80
N ALA A 93 1.11 2.92 -4.22
CA ALA A 93 1.62 4.23 -4.63
C ALA A 93 0.87 4.78 -5.86
N GLY A 94 0.56 3.93 -6.84
CA GLY A 94 -0.29 4.28 -7.99
C GLY A 94 -1.71 4.68 -7.58
N LEU A 95 -2.33 3.96 -6.65
CA LEU A 95 -3.64 4.32 -6.09
C LEU A 95 -3.60 5.68 -5.39
N ALA A 96 -2.54 5.96 -4.63
CA ALA A 96 -2.37 7.26 -3.98
C ALA A 96 -2.26 8.39 -5.00
N ILE A 97 -1.48 8.21 -6.08
CA ILE A 97 -1.37 9.18 -7.17
C ILE A 97 -2.73 9.41 -7.83
N ARG A 98 -3.46 8.33 -8.16
CA ARG A 98 -4.81 8.42 -8.71
C ARG A 98 -5.77 9.13 -7.76
N GLY A 99 -5.70 8.84 -6.46
CA GLY A 99 -6.51 9.49 -5.43
C GLY A 99 -6.27 10.99 -5.34
N MET A 100 -5.03 11.44 -5.50
CA MET A 100 -4.67 12.87 -5.56
C MET A 100 -5.17 13.54 -6.83
N THR A 101 -5.06 12.89 -8.00
CA THR A 101 -5.42 13.49 -9.29
C THR A 101 -6.91 13.42 -9.64
N THR A 102 -7.65 12.54 -8.99
CA THR A 102 -9.12 12.38 -9.19
C THR A 102 -9.94 12.91 -8.01
N GLY A 103 -9.29 13.54 -7.03
CA GLY A 103 -9.92 14.14 -5.85
C GLY A 103 -10.35 15.60 -6.02
N THR A 104 -10.15 16.20 -7.19
CA THR A 104 -10.62 17.55 -7.58
C THR A 104 -11.92 17.50 -8.35
#